data_AF-A0A7U4M1X2-F1
#
_entry.id   AF-A0A7U4M1X2-F1
#
_cell.length_a   1.000
_cell.length_b   1.000
_cell.length_c   1.000
_cell.angle_alpha   90.00
_cell.angle_beta   90.00
_cell.angle_gamma   90.00
#
_symmetry.space_group_name_H-M   'P 1'
#
loop_
_entity.id
_entity.type
_entity.pdbx_description
1 polymer ?
#
loop_
_entity_poly.entity_id
_entity_poly.type
_entity_poly.pdbx_seq_one_letter_code
_entity_poly.pdbx_strand_id
1 'polypeptide(L)'
;MPKTLEKQAIEIINIFIQTMQNNSYEKSAKMVVQLMHKSLLNRDKASLDSDTYRYQFKKAQSNAKHYAYPVKVTCIQKLKTTEIGHPSVGTYDKGVEYKLWIAKKSSSQGLPASLVLFFKEGTNEVKLSYVGSL
;
A
#
# COMPACT_ATOMS: atom_id res chain seq x y z
N MET A 1 11.52 -10.84 7.05
CA MET A 1 10.46 -11.32 6.14
C MET A 1 11.07 -12.38 5.23
N PRO A 2 10.38 -13.48 4.88
CA PRO A 2 10.87 -14.41 3.87
C PRO A 2 11.17 -13.71 2.54
N LYS A 3 12.27 -14.07 1.85
CA LYS A 3 12.71 -13.38 0.61
C LYS A 3 11.65 -13.36 -0.50
N THR A 4 10.86 -14.42 -0.63
CA THR A 4 9.77 -14.49 -1.62
C THR A 4 8.68 -13.45 -1.34
N LEU A 5 8.29 -13.30 -0.07
CA LEU A 5 7.31 -12.31 0.37
C LEU A 5 7.83 -10.88 0.21
N GLU A 6 9.13 -10.68 0.43
CA GLU A 6 9.79 -9.40 0.18
C GLU A 6 9.74 -8.99 -1.30
N LYS A 7 10.03 -9.92 -2.20
CA LYS A 7 9.93 -9.68 -3.65
C LYS A 7 8.51 -9.27 -4.05
N GLN A 8 7.49 -9.98 -3.56
CA GLN A 8 6.08 -9.66 -3.83
C GLN A 8 5.68 -8.30 -3.27
N ALA A 9 6.15 -7.95 -2.07
CA ALA A 9 5.91 -6.65 -1.46
C ALA A 9 6.49 -5.51 -2.32
N ILE A 10 7.74 -5.65 -2.75
CA ILE A 10 8.42 -4.67 -3.60
C ILE A 10 7.73 -4.54 -4.95
N GLU A 11 7.25 -5.64 -5.53
CA GLU A 11 6.49 -5.64 -6.78
C GLU A 11 5.19 -4.85 -6.65
N ILE A 12 4.38 -5.11 -5.62
CA ILE A 12 3.14 -4.37 -5.36
C ILE A 12 3.43 -2.88 -5.17
N ILE A 13 4.48 -2.53 -4.41
CA ILE A 13 4.85 -1.13 -4.18
C ILE A 13 5.31 -0.47 -5.49
N ASN A 14 6.06 -1.17 -6.34
CA ASN A 14 6.46 -0.66 -7.66
C ASN A 14 5.24 -0.36 -8.54
N ILE A 15 4.28 -1.30 -8.63
CA ILE A 15 3.04 -1.09 -9.39
C ILE A 15 2.27 0.10 -8.82
N PHE A 16 2.16 0.19 -7.50
CA PHE A 16 1.47 1.28 -6.82
C PHE A 16 2.10 2.64 -7.12
N ILE A 17 3.41 2.79 -6.91
CA ILE A 17 4.14 4.05 -7.15
C ILE A 17 4.10 4.42 -8.64
N GLN A 18 4.33 3.47 -9.54
CA GLN A 18 4.27 3.74 -10.98
C GLN A 18 2.88 4.18 -11.43
N THR A 19 1.83 3.54 -10.90
CA THR A 19 0.44 3.89 -11.20
C THR A 19 0.18 5.35 -10.85
N MET A 20 0.58 5.77 -9.65
CA MET A 20 0.41 7.14 -9.18
C MET A 20 1.28 8.16 -9.93
N GLN A 21 2.48 7.78 -10.37
CA GLN A 21 3.35 8.70 -11.13
C GLN A 21 2.86 8.95 -12.56
N ASN A 22 2.17 7.98 -13.17
CA ASN A 22 1.92 7.96 -14.62
C ASN A 22 0.45 8.20 -15.01
N ASN A 23 -0.47 8.35 -14.06
CA ASN A 23 -1.90 8.47 -14.36
C ASN A 23 -2.55 9.62 -13.59
N SER A 24 -3.72 10.05 -14.06
CA SER A 24 -4.56 11.00 -13.32
C SER A 24 -4.99 10.41 -11.98
N TYR A 25 -5.45 11.26 -11.08
CA TYR A 25 -5.89 10.86 -9.75
C TYR A 25 -7.02 9.81 -9.80
N GLU A 26 -8.05 10.03 -10.61
CA GLU A 26 -9.21 9.14 -10.76
C GLU A 26 -8.82 7.81 -11.42
N LYS A 27 -7.95 7.87 -12.44
CA LYS A 27 -7.48 6.67 -13.14
C LYS A 27 -6.60 5.83 -12.22
N SER A 28 -5.70 6.48 -11.47
CA SER A 28 -4.85 5.81 -10.48
C SER A 28 -5.69 5.12 -9.41
N ALA A 29 -6.70 5.81 -8.87
CA ALA A 29 -7.58 5.25 -7.83
C ALA A 29 -8.27 3.96 -8.28
N LYS A 30 -8.74 3.88 -9.54
CA LYS A 30 -9.33 2.67 -10.12
C LYS A 30 -8.32 1.54 -10.27
N MET A 31 -7.11 1.86 -10.74
CA MET A 31 -6.07 0.85 -11.01
C MET A 31 -5.50 0.22 -9.74
N VAL A 32 -5.46 0.95 -8.63
CA VAL A 32 -4.87 0.46 -7.37
C VAL A 32 -5.83 -0.39 -6.53
N VAL A 33 -7.13 -0.46 -6.86
CA VAL A 33 -8.13 -1.22 -6.08
C VAL A 33 -7.66 -2.66 -5.82
N GLN A 34 -7.15 -3.33 -6.83
CA GLN A 34 -6.65 -4.72 -6.74
C GLN A 34 -5.40 -4.87 -5.85
N LEU A 35 -4.67 -3.79 -5.56
CA LEU A 35 -3.49 -3.79 -4.69
C LEU A 35 -3.86 -3.56 -3.22
N MET A 36 -5.03 -2.98 -2.96
CA MET A 36 -5.47 -2.58 -1.63
C MET A 36 -6.13 -3.73 -0.89
N HIS A 37 -5.99 -3.74 0.42
CA HIS A 37 -6.76 -4.64 1.27
C HIS A 37 -8.23 -4.20 1.26
N LYS A 38 -9.14 -5.17 1.32
CA LYS A 38 -10.60 -4.96 1.31
C LYS A 38 -11.14 -4.05 2.43
N SER A 39 -10.37 -3.76 3.47
CA SER A 39 -10.71 -2.79 4.52
C SER A 39 -10.54 -1.32 4.09
N LEU A 40 -9.86 -1.07 2.97
CA LEU A 40 -9.66 0.26 2.37
C LEU A 40 -10.59 0.52 1.18
N LEU A 41 -11.52 -0.40 0.95
CA LEU A 41 -12.45 -0.38 -0.17
C LEU A 41 -13.85 -0.09 0.34
N ASN A 42 -14.67 0.46 -0.54
CA ASN A 42 -16.10 0.59 -0.31
C ASN A 42 -16.77 -0.80 -0.19
N ARG A 43 -18.06 -0.81 0.13
CA ARG A 43 -18.81 -2.04 0.42
C ARG A 43 -18.85 -3.04 -0.75
N ASP A 44 -18.90 -2.55 -1.99
CA ASP A 44 -18.91 -3.39 -3.20
C ASP A 44 -17.51 -3.84 -3.63
N LYS A 45 -16.45 -3.33 -2.98
CA LYS A 45 -15.04 -3.62 -3.25
C LYS A 45 -14.59 -3.22 -4.67
N ALA A 46 -15.36 -2.38 -5.36
CA ALA A 46 -15.06 -1.92 -6.71
C ALA A 46 -14.28 -0.59 -6.71
N SER A 47 -14.20 0.10 -5.57
CA SER A 47 -13.49 1.38 -5.44
C SER A 47 -12.92 1.56 -4.03
N LEU A 48 -12.00 2.52 -3.89
CA LEU A 48 -11.53 2.94 -2.58
C LEU A 48 -12.72 3.47 -1.75
N ASP A 49 -12.70 3.23 -0.43
CA ASP A 49 -13.66 3.90 0.44
C ASP A 49 -13.45 5.43 0.40
N SER A 50 -14.48 6.19 0.81
CA SER A 50 -14.45 7.65 0.68
C SER A 50 -13.31 8.31 1.46
N ASP A 51 -12.94 7.76 2.62
CA ASP A 51 -11.91 8.34 3.48
C ASP A 51 -10.51 7.95 2.98
N THR A 52 -10.32 6.69 2.59
CA THR A 52 -9.10 6.24 1.91
C THR A 52 -8.87 7.06 0.66
N TYR A 53 -9.89 7.28 -0.17
CA TYR A 53 -9.78 8.13 -1.36
C TYR A 53 -9.36 9.55 -0.98
N ARG A 54 -10.17 10.25 -0.17
CA ARG A 54 -9.99 11.70 0.09
C ARG A 54 -8.74 12.04 0.87
N TYR A 55 -8.29 11.17 1.76
CA TYR A 55 -7.20 11.47 2.70
C TYR A 55 -5.93 10.69 2.40
N GLN A 56 -5.98 9.35 2.43
CA GLN A 56 -4.77 8.55 2.27
C GLN A 56 -4.24 8.57 0.83
N PHE A 57 -5.12 8.26 -0.12
CA PHE A 57 -4.75 8.13 -1.52
C PHE A 57 -4.41 9.48 -2.16
N LYS A 58 -5.19 10.54 -1.87
CA LYS A 58 -4.85 11.92 -2.27
C LYS A 58 -3.43 12.30 -1.88
N LYS A 59 -3.05 12.02 -0.64
CA LYS A 59 -1.71 12.34 -0.13
C LYS A 59 -0.64 11.50 -0.84
N ALA A 60 -0.87 10.19 -0.94
CA ALA A 60 0.03 9.27 -1.64
C ALA A 60 0.28 9.68 -3.10
N GLN A 61 -0.78 10.01 -3.86
CA GLN A 61 -0.67 10.45 -5.26
C GLN A 61 0.15 11.74 -5.37
N SER A 62 -0.17 12.75 -4.55
CA SER A 62 0.50 14.05 -4.56
C SER A 62 2.01 13.90 -4.33
N ASN A 63 2.39 12.97 -3.45
CA ASN A 63 3.78 12.76 -3.06
C ASN A 63 4.52 11.72 -3.91
N ALA A 64 3.81 10.87 -4.67
CA ALA A 64 4.38 9.80 -5.49
C ALA A 64 5.55 10.28 -6.37
N LYS A 65 5.45 11.49 -6.93
CA LYS A 65 6.48 12.12 -7.79
C LYS A 65 7.86 12.26 -7.13
N HIS A 66 7.93 12.26 -5.80
CA HIS A 66 9.17 12.41 -5.04
C HIS A 66 9.89 11.08 -4.76
N TYR A 67 9.25 9.93 -5.01
CA TYR A 67 9.82 8.63 -4.70
C TYR A 67 10.58 8.01 -5.87
N ALA A 68 11.66 7.29 -5.56
CA ALA A 68 12.47 6.62 -6.57
C ALA A 68 11.66 5.54 -7.31
N TYR A 69 11.94 5.40 -8.61
CA TYR A 69 11.39 4.31 -9.43
C TYR A 69 12.52 3.73 -10.30
N PRO A 70 12.78 2.40 -10.27
CA PRO A 70 12.19 1.41 -9.36
C PRO A 70 12.37 1.76 -7.88
N VAL A 71 11.45 1.30 -7.05
CA VAL A 71 11.39 1.60 -5.62
C VAL A 71 12.60 1.00 -4.92
N LYS A 72 13.26 1.82 -4.09
CA LYS A 72 14.34 1.39 -3.21
C LYS A 72 13.82 1.35 -1.78
N VAL A 73 13.73 0.14 -1.22
CA VAL A 73 13.32 -0.04 0.19
C VAL A 73 14.52 0.22 1.09
N THR A 74 14.38 1.13 2.04
CA THR A 74 15.47 1.52 2.96
C THR A 74 15.36 0.83 4.31
N CYS A 75 14.16 0.38 4.69
CA CYS A 75 13.91 -0.31 5.94
C CYS A 75 12.67 -1.19 5.82
N ILE A 76 12.70 -2.35 6.49
CA ILE A 76 11.59 -3.28 6.63
C ILE A 76 11.40 -3.56 8.11
N GLN A 77 10.21 -3.28 8.63
CA GLN A 77 9.84 -3.58 10.01
C GLN A 77 8.62 -4.50 10.04
N LYS A 78 8.73 -5.64 10.73
CA LYS A 78 7.56 -6.44 11.10
C LYS A 78 6.80 -5.70 12.21
N LEU A 79 5.51 -5.48 12.04
CA LEU A 79 4.68 -4.80 13.05
C LEU A 79 4.11 -5.83 14.02
N LYS A 80 2.99 -6.44 13.66
CA LYS A 80 2.27 -7.41 14.50
C LYS A 80 1.50 -8.40 13.63
N THR A 81 1.20 -9.55 14.23
CA THR A 81 0.07 -10.36 13.77
C THR A 81 -1.20 -9.62 14.16
N THR A 82 -2.12 -9.45 13.23
CA THR A 82 -3.33 -8.65 13.42
C THR A 82 -4.48 -9.23 12.61
N GLU A 83 -5.66 -8.77 12.99
CA GLU A 83 -6.89 -8.94 12.25
C GLU A 83 -7.27 -7.57 11.69
N ILE A 84 -7.69 -7.52 10.43
CA ILE A 84 -8.10 -6.28 9.77
C ILE A 84 -9.46 -6.47 9.10
N GLY A 85 -10.22 -5.37 9.05
CA GLY A 85 -11.60 -5.36 8.58
C GLY A 85 -12.59 -5.89 9.61
N HIS A 86 -13.85 -6.07 9.18
CA HIS A 86 -14.95 -6.35 10.09
C HIS A 86 -15.69 -7.64 9.68
N PRO A 87 -15.90 -8.60 10.60
CA PRO A 87 -16.50 -9.90 10.29
C PRO A 87 -17.87 -9.82 9.61
N SER A 88 -18.73 -8.91 10.06
CA SER A 88 -20.12 -8.80 9.57
C SER A 88 -20.25 -8.32 8.11
N VAL A 89 -19.18 -7.82 7.50
CA VAL A 89 -19.19 -7.27 6.13
C VAL A 89 -18.19 -7.96 5.21
N GLY A 90 -17.65 -9.11 5.63
CA GLY A 90 -16.77 -9.93 4.79
C GLY A 90 -15.43 -9.26 4.43
N THR A 91 -15.00 -8.26 5.20
CA THR A 91 -13.68 -7.60 5.06
C THR A 91 -12.66 -8.09 6.09
N TYR A 92 -13.04 -9.05 6.94
CA TYR A 92 -12.16 -9.66 7.92
C TYR A 92 -11.11 -10.57 7.28
N ASP A 93 -9.84 -10.37 7.60
CA ASP A 93 -8.74 -11.31 7.38
C ASP A 93 -7.75 -11.23 8.55
N LYS A 94 -7.12 -12.37 8.87
CA LYS A 94 -6.03 -12.48 9.84
C LYS A 94 -4.70 -12.65 9.12
N GLY A 95 -3.64 -12.03 9.64
CA GLY A 95 -2.35 -11.99 8.96
C GLY A 95 -1.30 -11.21 9.72
N VAL A 96 -0.23 -10.83 9.01
CA VAL A 96 0.91 -10.08 9.57
C VAL A 96 1.12 -8.81 8.78
N GLU A 97 1.32 -7.69 9.48
CA GLU A 97 1.67 -6.42 8.85
C GLU A 97 3.19 -6.18 8.84
N TYR A 98 3.67 -5.65 7.73
CA TYR A 98 5.03 -5.12 7.59
C TYR A 98 4.98 -3.67 7.12
N LYS A 99 5.83 -2.86 7.71
CA LYS A 99 6.07 -1.48 7.31
C LYS A 99 7.34 -1.41 6.46
N LEU A 100 7.23 -0.88 5.25
CA LEU A 100 8.33 -0.78 4.28
C LEU A 100 8.56 0.69 3.95
N TRP A 101 9.75 1.22 4.23
CA TRP A 101 10.13 2.59 3.91
C TRP A 101 10.74 2.68 2.53
N ILE A 102 10.27 3.62 1.72
CA ILE A 102 10.73 3.81 0.35
C ILE A 102 11.52 5.09 0.20
N ALA A 103 12.67 5.00 -0.48
CA ALA A 103 13.55 6.13 -0.70
C ALA A 103 12.92 7.18 -1.63
N LYS A 104 13.25 8.44 -1.36
CA LYS A 104 13.00 9.53 -2.30
C LYS A 104 14.03 9.54 -3.43
N LYS A 105 13.73 10.24 -4.53
CA LYS A 105 14.64 10.41 -5.68
C LYS A 105 15.93 11.14 -5.29
N SER A 106 15.82 12.07 -4.35
CA SER A 106 16.92 12.88 -3.81
C SER A 106 16.71 13.10 -2.31
N SER A 107 17.81 13.19 -1.55
CA SER A 107 17.80 13.54 -0.13
C SER A 107 17.17 14.92 0.14
N SER A 108 17.26 15.85 -0.82
CA SER A 108 16.63 17.18 -0.73
C SER A 108 15.10 17.14 -0.72
N GLN A 109 14.49 16.01 -1.10
CA GLN A 109 13.04 15.86 -1.06
C GLN A 109 12.54 15.35 0.30
N GLY A 110 13.42 15.14 1.28
CA GLY A 110 13.09 14.72 2.65
C GLY A 110 13.32 13.23 2.93
N LEU A 111 12.84 12.77 4.08
CA LEU A 111 13.06 11.41 4.56
C LEU A 111 12.21 10.36 3.82
N PRO A 112 12.66 9.09 3.76
CA PRO A 112 11.82 7.98 3.32
C PRO A 112 10.49 7.92 4.08
N ALA A 113 9.41 7.57 3.38
CA ALA A 113 8.10 7.33 3.99
C ALA A 113 7.71 5.88 3.85
N SER A 114 6.87 5.42 4.77
CA SER A 114 6.47 4.02 4.81
C SER A 114 5.16 3.73 4.08
N LEU A 115 5.06 2.53 3.55
CA LEU A 115 3.80 1.85 3.24
C LEU A 115 3.61 0.67 4.19
N VAL A 116 2.37 0.32 4.50
CA VAL A 116 2.06 -0.88 5.28
C VAL A 116 1.45 -1.92 4.37
N LEU A 117 2.05 -3.11 4.38
CA LEU A 117 1.58 -4.28 3.66
C LEU A 117 1.07 -5.32 4.65
N PHE A 118 -0.05 -5.92 4.30
CA PHE A 118 -0.67 -7.01 5.02
C PHE A 118 -0.47 -8.32 4.25
N PHE A 119 -0.01 -9.34 4.98
CA PHE A 119 0.24 -10.68 4.49
C PHE A 119 -0.78 -11.59 5.15
N LYS A 120 -1.71 -12.12 4.36
CA LYS A 120 -2.79 -12.95 4.88
C LYS A 120 -2.24 -14.30 5.36
N GLU A 121 -2.71 -14.74 6.52
CA GLU A 121 -2.30 -16.01 7.12
C GLU A 121 -2.76 -17.19 6.25
N GLY A 122 -1.88 -18.19 6.08
CA GLY A 122 -2.18 -19.40 5.31
C GLY A 122 -2.25 -19.20 3.79
N THR A 123 -1.93 -18.02 3.27
CA THR A 123 -1.89 -17.73 1.83
C THR A 123 -0.62 -16.98 1.42
N ASN A 124 -0.41 -16.83 0.12
CA ASN A 124 0.63 -15.94 -0.44
C ASN A 124 0.05 -14.58 -0.86
N GLU A 125 -1.09 -14.18 -0.29
CA GLU A 125 -1.74 -12.93 -0.64
C GLU A 125 -1.11 -11.76 0.13
N VAL A 126 -0.71 -10.73 -0.62
CA VAL A 126 -0.13 -9.50 -0.10
C VAL A 126 -0.96 -8.33 -0.59
N LYS A 127 -1.32 -7.41 0.30
CA LYS A 127 -2.09 -6.21 -0.01
C LYS A 127 -1.55 -4.99 0.74
N LEU A 128 -1.77 -3.80 0.20
CA LEU A 128 -1.56 -2.54 0.92
C LEU A 128 -2.67 -2.36 1.97
N SER A 129 -2.31 -2.26 3.25
CA SER A 129 -3.25 -2.00 4.34
C SER A 129 -3.22 -0.55 4.84
N TYR A 130 -2.18 0.22 4.48
CA TYR A 130 -2.13 1.66 4.75
C TYR A 130 -1.16 2.38 3.81
N VAL A 131 -1.60 3.52 3.26
CA VAL A 131 -0.80 4.33 2.32
C VAL A 131 -0.69 5.81 2.70
N GLY A 132 -1.36 6.25 3.76
CA GLY A 132 -1.45 7.66 4.17
C GLY A 132 -0.14 8.28 4.72
N SER A 133 0.95 7.51 4.80
CA SER A 133 2.26 8.02 5.19
C SER A 133 3.01 8.68 4.03
N LEU A 134 2.68 8.35 2.78
CA LEU A 134 3.38 8.86 1.60
C LEU A 134 3.25 10.36 1.41
#